data_AF-A0ABD6DE15-F1
#
_entry.id   AF-A0ABD6DE15-F1
#
_cell.length_a   1.000
_cell.length_b   1.000
_cell.length_c   1.000
_cell.angle_alpha   90.00
_cell.angle_beta   90.00
_cell.angle_gamma   90.00
#
_symmetry.space_group_name_H-M   'P 1'
#
loop_
_entity.id
_entity.type
_entity.pdbx_description
1 polymer ?
#
loop_
_entity_poly.entity_id
_entity_poly.type
_entity_poly.pdbx_seq_one_letter_code
_entity_poly.pdbx_strand_id
1 'polypeptide(L)'
;MRRRALLAATATALGSATVAGCLGDGATDGDGTTTHTDAVPENCSETPDIDGLPARPESLTESSVVDYVREFEEVYVVATDDGYAGIRSITVSEVTAVEDGYEVDMAVDGVEPTRTGTATEQPVDATVHRATYRLRGRTLVRELRGHPANRLIWTDCWTVSSR
;
A
#
# COMPACT_ATOMS: atom_id res chain seq x y z
N MET A 1 24.98 -37.77 18.79
CA MET A 1 25.64 -37.42 20.06
C MET A 1 25.67 -35.90 20.18
N ARG A 2 24.90 -35.31 21.12
CA ARG A 2 24.87 -33.86 21.36
C ARG A 2 26.06 -33.46 22.23
N ARG A 3 26.91 -32.54 21.77
CA ARG A 3 27.96 -31.92 22.58
C ARG A 3 27.55 -30.49 22.94
N ARG A 4 27.44 -30.23 24.24
CA ARG A 4 27.37 -28.89 24.85
C ARG A 4 28.79 -28.32 24.95
N ALA A 5 28.94 -27.01 24.78
CA ALA A 5 30.03 -26.23 25.37
C ALA A 5 29.53 -24.81 25.67
N LEU A 6 29.56 -24.46 26.96
CA LEU A 6 29.59 -23.08 27.45
C LEU A 6 30.98 -22.49 27.17
N LEU A 7 31.09 -21.18 26.96
CA LEU A 7 31.95 -20.29 27.76
C LEU A 7 31.84 -18.82 27.33
N ALA A 8 31.89 -17.97 28.36
CA ALA A 8 31.76 -16.52 28.36
C ALA A 8 33.02 -15.81 27.86
N ALA A 9 32.87 -14.58 27.38
CA ALA A 9 33.91 -13.58 27.38
C ALA A 9 33.32 -12.20 27.72
N THR A 10 33.67 -11.75 28.92
CA THR A 10 33.53 -10.39 29.43
C THR A 10 34.46 -9.44 28.68
N ALA A 11 33.94 -8.30 28.20
CA ALA A 11 34.75 -7.14 27.84
C ALA A 11 34.23 -5.93 28.61
N THR A 12 35.03 -5.50 29.58
CA THR A 12 34.88 -4.29 30.37
C THR A 12 35.31 -3.10 29.51
N ALA A 13 34.45 -2.10 29.35
CA ALA A 13 34.86 -0.77 28.90
C ALA A 13 34.47 0.24 30.00
N LEU A 14 35.49 0.69 30.74
CA LEU A 14 35.44 1.83 31.64
C LEU A 14 35.61 3.11 30.81
N GLY A 15 34.61 3.97 30.82
CA GLY A 15 34.73 5.37 30.42
C GLY A 15 33.92 6.21 31.40
N SER A 16 34.61 6.98 32.24
CA SER A 16 34.01 7.81 33.29
C SER A 16 33.99 9.29 32.89
N ALA A 17 33.01 10.00 33.46
CA ALA A 17 32.85 11.46 33.63
C ALA A 17 32.09 12.22 32.52
N THR A 18 31.19 13.16 32.77
CA THR A 18 30.44 13.64 33.96
C THR A 18 29.31 14.57 33.47
N VAL A 19 28.10 14.34 33.99
CA VAL A 19 26.97 15.25 34.32
C VAL A 19 26.72 16.56 33.53
N ALA A 20 25.57 16.62 32.84
CA ALA A 20 24.61 17.75 32.89
C ALA A 20 23.23 17.20 32.49
N GLY A 21 22.21 17.47 33.31
CA GLY A 21 20.96 16.69 33.34
C GLY A 21 20.00 16.90 32.18
N CYS A 22 19.16 15.88 31.98
CA CYS A 22 17.70 16.01 31.87
C CYS A 22 17.10 14.65 32.24
N LEU A 23 16.32 14.63 33.32
CA LEU A 23 15.34 13.58 33.60
C LEU A 23 14.28 13.62 32.49
N GLY A 24 14.06 12.48 31.86
CA GLY A 24 13.05 12.30 30.81
C GLY A 24 13.02 10.84 30.40
N ASP A 25 12.42 10.01 31.25
CA ASP A 25 11.99 8.64 30.93
C ASP A 25 10.95 8.65 29.81
N GLY A 26 11.05 7.69 28.88
CA GLY A 26 10.08 7.44 27.80
C GLY A 26 10.80 7.16 26.49
N ALA A 27 11.32 5.94 26.29
CA ALA A 27 10.63 4.91 25.53
C ALA A 27 10.23 5.38 24.11
N THR A 28 11.06 5.00 23.14
CA THR A 28 10.80 4.87 21.70
C THR A 28 9.37 5.19 21.23
N ASP A 29 9.14 6.42 20.77
CA ASP A 29 8.21 6.66 19.68
C ASP A 29 9.00 6.59 18.39
N GLY A 30 9.06 5.38 17.84
CA GLY A 30 9.28 5.22 16.41
C GLY A 30 8.08 5.84 15.72
N ASP A 31 8.13 7.14 15.49
CA ASP A 31 7.31 7.77 14.47
C ASP A 31 7.78 7.20 13.14
N GLY A 32 7.17 6.07 12.77
CA GLY A 32 7.16 5.61 11.41
C GLY A 32 6.35 6.60 10.59
N THR A 33 6.87 7.82 10.43
CA THR A 33 6.53 8.66 9.30
C THR A 33 6.93 7.84 8.08
N THR A 34 5.99 7.08 7.54
CA THR A 34 6.05 6.67 6.15
C THR A 34 6.21 7.98 5.40
N THR A 35 7.38 8.23 4.84
CA THR A 35 7.60 9.39 3.98
C THR A 35 6.79 9.13 2.72
N HIS A 36 5.50 9.46 2.76
CA HIS A 36 4.66 9.52 1.58
C HIS A 36 5.21 10.71 0.78
N THR A 37 5.83 10.43 -0.35
CA THR A 37 6.18 11.48 -1.28
C THR A 37 4.87 12.02 -1.84
N ASP A 38 4.43 13.20 -1.37
CA ASP A 38 3.27 13.91 -1.89
C ASP A 38 3.39 14.28 -3.38
N ALA A 39 4.60 14.14 -3.94
CA ALA A 39 4.86 14.43 -5.34
C ALA A 39 4.23 13.37 -6.26
N VAL A 40 3.27 13.81 -7.07
CA VAL A 40 2.78 13.05 -8.21
C VAL A 40 3.81 13.13 -9.34
N PRO A 41 4.24 12.00 -9.94
CA PRO A 41 5.17 12.03 -11.05
C PRO A 41 4.61 12.83 -12.24
N GLU A 42 5.44 13.67 -12.86
CA GLU A 42 5.02 14.48 -14.02
C GLU A 42 4.90 13.66 -15.32
N ASN A 43 5.57 12.50 -15.40
CA ASN A 43 5.59 11.63 -16.57
C ASN A 43 5.06 10.25 -16.21
N CYS A 44 3.81 9.98 -16.60
CA CYS A 44 3.12 8.73 -16.33
C CYS A 44 2.75 8.02 -17.63
N SER A 45 2.78 6.69 -17.62
CA SER A 45 2.40 5.87 -18.76
C SER A 45 0.95 6.10 -19.14
N GLU A 46 0.53 5.68 -20.34
CA GLU A 46 -0.90 5.67 -20.66
C GLU A 46 -1.63 4.65 -19.78
N THR A 47 -2.92 4.92 -19.52
CA THR A 47 -3.78 3.98 -18.79
C THR A 47 -3.77 2.63 -19.52
N PRO A 48 -3.65 1.50 -18.80
CA PRO A 48 -3.62 0.19 -19.41
C PRO A 48 -4.89 -0.07 -20.22
N ASP A 49 -4.75 -0.72 -21.36
CA ASP A 49 -5.85 -1.09 -22.25
C ASP A 49 -6.55 -2.35 -21.69
N ILE A 50 -7.36 -2.14 -20.65
CA ILE A 50 -8.14 -3.18 -19.97
C ILE A 50 -9.62 -2.88 -20.17
N ASP A 51 -10.33 -3.86 -20.72
CA ASP A 51 -11.78 -3.78 -20.90
C ASP A 51 -12.50 -3.57 -19.55
N GLY A 52 -13.37 -2.57 -19.51
CA GLY A 52 -14.21 -2.29 -18.33
C GLY A 52 -13.64 -1.28 -17.36
N LEU A 53 -12.42 -0.75 -17.56
CA LEU A 53 -11.93 0.34 -16.71
C LEU A 53 -12.86 1.56 -16.76
N PRO A 54 -13.17 2.18 -15.61
CA PRO A 54 -13.99 3.38 -15.58
C PRO A 54 -13.25 4.54 -16.22
N ALA A 55 -13.99 5.50 -16.77
CA ALA A 55 -13.41 6.74 -17.21
C ALA A 55 -13.26 7.70 -16.03
N ARG A 56 -12.24 8.58 -16.08
CA ARG A 56 -12.05 9.59 -15.04
C ARG A 56 -13.30 10.50 -14.97
N PRO A 57 -13.80 10.81 -13.77
CA PRO A 57 -14.86 11.81 -13.62
C PRO A 57 -14.40 13.18 -14.13
N GLU A 58 -15.33 13.92 -14.74
CA GLU A 58 -15.07 15.28 -15.23
C GLU A 58 -14.84 16.26 -14.08
N SER A 59 -15.66 16.13 -13.02
CA SER A 59 -15.56 16.91 -11.79
C SER A 59 -15.00 16.02 -10.69
N LEU A 60 -13.88 16.45 -10.09
CA LEU A 60 -13.28 15.73 -8.97
C LEU A 60 -13.96 16.18 -7.67
N THR A 61 -14.91 15.39 -7.19
CA THR A 61 -15.44 15.45 -5.83
C THR A 61 -15.00 14.22 -5.05
N GLU A 62 -15.00 14.31 -3.72
CA GLU A 62 -14.66 13.19 -2.82
C GLU A 62 -15.38 11.90 -3.24
N SER A 63 -16.71 11.97 -3.38
CA SER A 63 -17.54 10.83 -3.79
C SER A 63 -17.19 10.32 -5.18
N SER A 64 -17.02 11.20 -6.17
CA SER A 64 -16.71 10.78 -7.54
C SER A 64 -15.35 10.11 -7.65
N VAL A 65 -14.37 10.55 -6.85
CA VAL A 65 -13.04 9.97 -6.86
C VAL A 65 -13.05 8.63 -6.15
N VAL A 66 -13.74 8.53 -5.01
CA VAL A 66 -13.94 7.25 -4.32
C VAL A 66 -14.61 6.23 -5.24
N ASP A 67 -15.71 6.59 -5.89
CA ASP A 67 -16.41 5.69 -6.81
C ASP A 67 -15.49 5.27 -7.96
N TYR A 68 -14.79 6.23 -8.56
CA TYR A 68 -13.84 5.98 -9.65
C TYR A 68 -12.71 5.01 -9.26
N VAL A 69 -12.02 5.22 -8.14
CA VAL A 69 -10.88 4.36 -7.76
C VAL A 69 -11.32 2.98 -7.29
N ARG A 70 -12.53 2.86 -6.73
CA ARG A 70 -13.13 1.56 -6.39
C ARG A 70 -13.42 0.75 -7.65
N GLU A 71 -14.16 1.34 -8.60
CA GLU A 71 -14.45 0.69 -9.88
C GLU A 71 -13.17 0.35 -10.65
N PHE A 72 -12.18 1.25 -10.61
CA PHE A 72 -10.88 1.03 -11.24
C PHE A 72 -10.17 -0.18 -10.63
N GLU A 73 -10.05 -0.24 -9.29
CA GLU A 73 -9.37 -1.34 -8.59
C GLU A 73 -10.06 -2.69 -8.80
N GLU A 74 -11.40 -2.72 -8.79
CA GLU A 74 -12.20 -3.94 -9.01
C GLU A 74 -11.89 -4.59 -10.38
N VAL A 75 -11.73 -3.77 -11.42
CA VAL A 75 -11.40 -4.25 -12.76
C VAL A 75 -9.91 -4.52 -12.91
N TYR A 76 -9.07 -3.59 -12.45
CA TYR A 76 -7.63 -3.62 -12.66
C TYR A 76 -6.97 -4.85 -12.04
N VAL A 77 -7.29 -5.17 -10.79
CA VAL A 77 -6.64 -6.28 -10.07
C VAL A 77 -6.99 -7.62 -10.70
N VAL A 78 -8.27 -7.85 -11.01
CA VAL A 78 -8.73 -9.11 -11.63
C VAL A 78 -8.13 -9.28 -13.03
N ALA A 79 -7.93 -8.19 -13.77
CA ALA A 79 -7.35 -8.25 -15.11
C ALA A 79 -5.82 -8.46 -15.12
N THR A 80 -5.13 -8.13 -14.04
CA THR A 80 -3.65 -8.12 -13.99
C THR A 80 -3.04 -9.18 -13.08
N ASP A 81 -3.81 -9.79 -12.20
CA ASP A 81 -3.35 -10.81 -11.26
C ASP A 81 -4.28 -12.05 -11.28
N ASP A 82 -3.77 -13.14 -11.84
CA ASP A 82 -4.44 -14.45 -11.90
C ASP A 82 -4.75 -15.06 -10.52
N GLY A 83 -4.20 -14.48 -9.44
CA GLY A 83 -4.54 -14.79 -8.05
C GLY A 83 -5.94 -14.32 -7.65
N TYR A 84 -6.59 -13.45 -8.43
CA TYR A 84 -7.91 -12.91 -8.17
C TYR A 84 -8.94 -13.44 -9.17
N ALA A 85 -9.99 -14.09 -8.67
CA ALA A 85 -11.21 -14.36 -9.44
C ALA A 85 -12.24 -13.23 -9.33
N GLY A 86 -12.01 -12.27 -8.43
CA GLY A 86 -12.90 -11.15 -8.17
C GLY A 86 -12.49 -10.40 -6.91
N ILE A 87 -13.19 -9.30 -6.63
CA ILE A 87 -13.09 -8.57 -5.37
C ILE A 87 -14.31 -8.91 -4.50
N ARG A 88 -14.07 -9.31 -3.25
CA ARG A 88 -15.13 -9.54 -2.26
C ARG A 88 -15.59 -8.23 -1.65
N SER A 89 -14.64 -7.37 -1.27
CA SER A 89 -14.95 -6.07 -0.68
C SER A 89 -13.80 -5.08 -0.84
N ILE A 90 -14.17 -3.80 -0.93
CA ILE A 90 -13.26 -2.67 -0.81
C ILE A 90 -13.76 -1.80 0.34
N THR A 91 -12.88 -1.54 1.31
CA THR A 91 -13.12 -0.63 2.43
C THR A 91 -12.23 0.58 2.27
N VAL A 92 -12.82 1.76 2.08
CA VAL A 92 -12.10 3.03 2.11
C VAL A 92 -11.84 3.39 3.56
N SER A 93 -10.57 3.56 3.93
CA SER A 93 -10.17 3.94 5.30
C SER A 93 -10.01 5.43 5.48
N GLU A 94 -9.56 6.14 4.44
CA GLU A 94 -9.29 7.57 4.51
C GLU A 94 -9.44 8.21 3.13
N VAL A 95 -9.93 9.45 3.10
CA VAL A 95 -9.96 10.29 1.91
C VAL A 95 -9.46 11.67 2.30
N THR A 96 -8.43 12.12 1.61
CA THR A 96 -7.76 13.39 1.89
C THR A 96 -7.83 14.28 0.67
N ALA A 97 -8.54 15.41 0.80
CA ALA A 97 -8.49 16.47 -0.20
C ALA A 97 -7.12 17.15 -0.14
N VAL A 98 -6.53 17.41 -1.30
CA VAL A 98 -5.34 18.24 -1.42
C VAL A 98 -5.53 19.26 -2.53
N GLU A 99 -4.54 20.11 -2.76
CA GLU A 99 -4.61 21.27 -3.64
C GLU A 99 -5.29 21.00 -5.00
N ASP A 100 -4.89 19.93 -5.71
CA ASP A 100 -5.40 19.62 -7.06
C ASP A 100 -6.12 18.25 -7.19
N GLY A 101 -6.66 17.71 -6.10
CA GLY A 101 -7.46 16.48 -6.15
C GLY A 101 -7.58 15.73 -4.83
N TYR A 102 -7.61 14.39 -4.89
CA TYR A 102 -7.85 13.53 -3.73
C TYR A 102 -6.86 12.38 -3.60
N GLU A 103 -6.46 12.09 -2.36
CA GLU A 103 -5.83 10.82 -1.97
C GLU A 103 -6.89 9.92 -1.32
N VAL A 104 -6.88 8.63 -1.66
CA VAL A 104 -7.83 7.64 -1.16
C VAL A 104 -7.07 6.40 -0.72
N ASP A 105 -7.17 6.07 0.57
CA ASP A 105 -6.61 4.85 1.15
C ASP A 105 -7.69 3.77 1.23
N MET A 106 -7.35 2.58 0.76
CA MET A 106 -8.26 1.45 0.68
C MET A 106 -7.63 0.16 1.21
N ALA A 107 -8.46 -0.67 1.83
CA ALA A 107 -8.20 -2.08 2.05
C ALA A 107 -9.08 -2.90 1.11
N VAL A 108 -8.48 -3.89 0.45
CA VAL A 108 -9.13 -4.74 -0.54
C VAL A 108 -9.06 -6.19 -0.07
N ASP A 109 -10.20 -6.87 -0.10
CA ASP A 109 -10.30 -8.31 0.15
C ASP A 109 -10.81 -8.98 -1.13
N GLY A 110 -9.96 -9.78 -1.74
CA GLY A 110 -10.23 -10.49 -2.97
C GLY A 110 -10.91 -11.84 -2.77
N VAL A 111 -11.25 -12.45 -3.90
CA VAL A 111 -11.72 -13.83 -3.98
C VAL A 111 -10.67 -14.62 -4.74
N GLU A 112 -10.09 -15.64 -4.10
CA GLU A 112 -9.19 -16.55 -4.80
C GLU A 112 -9.93 -17.35 -5.87
N PRO A 113 -9.28 -17.68 -7.00
CA PRO A 113 -9.84 -18.61 -7.96
C PRO A 113 -10.02 -19.99 -7.33
N THR A 114 -11.08 -20.68 -7.76
CA THR A 114 -11.27 -22.09 -7.40
C THR A 114 -10.14 -22.90 -8.02
N ARG A 115 -9.20 -23.36 -7.20
CA ARG A 115 -8.09 -24.18 -7.67
C ARG A 115 -8.53 -25.63 -7.82
N THR A 116 -8.39 -26.19 -9.02
CA THR A 116 -8.54 -27.63 -9.27
C THR A 116 -7.17 -28.26 -9.44
N GLY A 117 -6.78 -29.20 -8.56
CA GLY A 117 -5.54 -29.99 -8.69
C GLY A 117 -4.54 -29.82 -7.54
N THR A 118 -3.27 -30.21 -7.76
CA THR A 118 -2.17 -30.17 -6.77
C THR A 118 -1.48 -28.80 -6.68
N ALA A 119 -2.21 -27.71 -6.94
CA ALA A 119 -1.63 -26.37 -6.87
C ALA A 119 -1.09 -26.10 -5.45
N THR A 120 0.04 -25.41 -5.36
CA THR A 120 0.61 -25.00 -4.07
C THR A 120 -0.41 -24.15 -3.33
N GLU A 121 -0.66 -24.50 -2.06
CA GLU A 121 -1.50 -23.73 -1.16
C GLU A 121 -0.93 -22.31 -1.04
N GLN A 122 -1.75 -21.30 -1.36
CA GLN A 122 -1.35 -19.91 -1.18
C GLN A 122 -1.54 -19.51 0.29
N PRO A 123 -0.80 -18.49 0.76
CA PRO A 123 -1.08 -17.87 2.06
C PRO A 123 -2.56 -17.46 2.17
N VAL A 124 -3.13 -17.55 3.38
CA VAL A 124 -4.54 -17.23 3.64
C VAL A 124 -4.93 -15.79 3.27
N ASP A 125 -3.94 -14.90 3.19
CA ASP A 125 -4.07 -13.47 2.91
C ASP A 125 -3.50 -13.08 1.54
N ALA A 126 -3.28 -14.04 0.65
CA ALA A 126 -2.69 -13.79 -0.67
C ALA A 126 -3.51 -12.81 -1.55
N THR A 127 -4.81 -12.70 -1.30
CA THR A 127 -5.72 -11.78 -1.99
C THR A 127 -6.18 -10.60 -1.14
N VAL A 128 -5.46 -10.31 -0.04
CA VAL A 128 -5.74 -9.17 0.84
C VAL A 128 -4.61 -8.15 0.73
N HIS A 129 -4.95 -6.92 0.35
CA HIS A 129 -3.96 -5.85 0.21
C HIS A 129 -4.49 -4.49 0.63
N ARG A 130 -3.57 -3.52 0.66
CA ARG A 130 -3.87 -2.10 0.81
C ARG A 130 -3.45 -1.37 -0.45
N ALA A 131 -4.22 -0.36 -0.84
CA ALA A 131 -3.91 0.50 -1.96
C ALA A 131 -4.12 1.96 -1.56
N THR A 132 -3.17 2.82 -1.92
CA THR A 132 -3.32 4.27 -1.85
C THR A 132 -3.40 4.82 -3.26
N TYR A 133 -4.49 5.52 -3.56
CA TYR A 133 -4.69 6.18 -4.85
C TYR A 133 -4.53 7.69 -4.71
N ARG A 134 -3.80 8.30 -5.64
CA ARG A 134 -3.75 9.76 -5.78
C ARG A 134 -4.23 10.16 -7.15
N LEU A 135 -5.32 10.92 -7.22
CA LEU A 135 -5.83 11.47 -8.47
C LEU A 135 -5.65 12.99 -8.47
N ARG A 136 -4.88 13.51 -9.43
CA ARG A 136 -4.64 14.95 -9.65
C ARG A 136 -4.81 15.27 -11.13
N GLY A 137 -5.78 16.11 -11.48
CA GLY A 137 -6.06 16.43 -12.89
C GLY A 137 -6.24 15.16 -13.74
N ARG A 138 -5.25 14.83 -14.58
CA ARG A 138 -5.24 13.63 -15.44
C ARG A 138 -4.31 12.52 -14.95
N THR A 139 -3.67 12.67 -13.79
CA THR A 139 -2.69 11.71 -13.30
C THR A 139 -3.29 10.87 -12.19
N LEU A 140 -3.21 9.55 -12.35
CA LEU A 140 -3.60 8.55 -11.36
C LEU A 140 -2.36 7.78 -10.91
N VAL A 141 -2.02 7.90 -9.62
CA VAL A 141 -0.98 7.09 -8.98
C VAL A 141 -1.65 6.03 -8.13
N ARG A 142 -1.14 4.79 -8.19
CA ARG A 142 -1.57 3.69 -7.34
C ARG A 142 -0.37 3.09 -6.62
N GLU A 143 -0.35 3.20 -5.30
CA GLU A 143 0.63 2.51 -4.46
C GLU A 143 0.03 1.22 -3.92
N LEU A 144 0.62 0.09 -4.29
CA LEU A 144 0.21 -1.22 -3.76
C LEU A 144 1.03 -1.52 -2.50
N ARG A 145 0.34 -1.89 -1.43
CA ARG A 145 0.94 -2.17 -0.13
C ARG A 145 0.48 -3.54 0.38
N GLY A 146 1.42 -4.28 0.95
CA GLY A 146 1.13 -5.60 1.53
C GLY A 146 0.34 -5.51 2.83
N HIS A 147 -0.60 -6.42 3.03
CA HIS A 147 -1.22 -6.68 4.32
C HIS A 147 -0.36 -7.73 5.08
N PRO A 148 -0.13 -7.64 6.41
CA PRO A 148 -0.53 -6.62 7.39
C PRO A 148 0.49 -5.48 7.60
N ALA A 149 1.72 -5.60 7.09
CA ALA A 149 2.83 -4.70 7.42
C ALA A 149 2.77 -3.30 6.76
N ASN A 150 1.76 -3.04 5.92
CA ASN A 150 1.60 -1.81 5.13
C ASN A 150 2.85 -1.40 4.34
N ARG A 151 3.66 -2.39 3.95
CA ARG A 151 4.90 -2.15 3.22
C ARG A 151 4.57 -1.88 1.76
N LEU A 152 5.11 -0.80 1.21
CA LEU A 152 5.06 -0.54 -0.23
C LEU A 152 5.69 -1.70 -1.01
N ILE A 153 4.88 -2.29 -1.89
CA ILE A 153 5.26 -3.36 -2.80
C ILE A 153 5.66 -2.74 -4.14
N TRP A 154 4.80 -1.90 -4.70
CA TRP A 154 5.02 -1.24 -5.99
C TRP A 154 4.29 0.09 -6.08
N THR A 155 4.59 0.85 -7.13
CA THR A 155 3.85 2.06 -7.50
C THR A 155 3.60 2.08 -9.00
N ASP A 156 2.34 2.28 -9.40
CA ASP A 156 1.96 2.62 -10.77
C ASP A 156 1.70 4.12 -10.91
N CYS A 157 1.91 4.63 -12.12
CA CYS A 157 1.37 5.92 -12.50
C CYS A 157 0.83 5.92 -13.93
N TRP A 158 -0.36 6.48 -14.11
CA TRP A 158 -1.03 6.59 -15.39
C TRP A 158 -1.57 7.98 -15.70
N THR A 159 -1.53 8.34 -16.98
CA THR A 159 -2.32 9.42 -17.56
C THR A 159 -3.70 8.87 -17.92
N VAL A 160 -4.74 9.35 -17.23
CA VAL A 160 -6.14 8.94 -17.38
C VAL A 160 -6.95 9.96 -18.19
N SER A 161 -7.85 9.44 -19.02
CA SER A 161 -8.75 10.25 -19.83
C SER A 161 -10.11 10.39 -19.14
N SER A 162 -10.72 11.57 -19.26
CA SER A 162 -12.14 11.72 -18.97
C SER A 162 -12.97 11.19 -20.13
N ARG A 163 -14.21 10.82 -19.84
CA ARG A 163 -15.25 10.72 -20.87
C ARG A 163 -15.52 12.08 -21.52
#